data_AF-A0A9P7UP95-F1
#
_entry.id   AF-A0A9P7UP95-F1
#
_cell.length_a   1.000
_cell.length_b   1.000
_cell.length_c   1.000
_cell.angle_alpha   90.00
_cell.angle_beta   90.00
_cell.angle_gamma   90.00
#
_symmetry.space_group_name_H-M   'P 1'
#
loop_
_entity.id
_entity.type
_entity.pdbx_description
1 polymer ?
#
loop_
_entity_poly.entity_id
_entity_poly.type
_entity_poly.pdbx_seq_one_letter_code
_entity_poly.pdbx_strand_id
1 'polypeptide(L)'
;MPLSASSSFCDQHTYNLHTYPENKHHSYRVPQRATFVDHSEGKTKMPDPRYLQLHHICAKVLRLSGAAQVVETFEREIEQLDVLAVDGSSAKYLSEALSVALPRTMAVH
;
A
#
# COMPACT_ATOMS: atom_id res chain seq x y z
N MET A 1 -28.75 -11.21 -3.16
CA MET A 1 -28.50 -10.15 -2.16
C MET A 1 -27.33 -9.31 -2.66
N PRO A 2 -27.49 -8.04 -3.03
CA PRO A 2 -26.34 -7.21 -3.37
C PRO A 2 -25.85 -6.47 -2.14
N LEU A 3 -24.56 -6.60 -1.85
CA LEU A 3 -23.85 -5.85 -0.82
C LEU A 3 -23.76 -4.38 -1.27
N SER A 4 -24.32 -3.49 -0.45
CA SER A 4 -24.17 -2.04 -0.57
C SER A 4 -22.71 -1.67 -0.31
N ALA A 5 -21.93 -1.46 -1.36
CA ALA A 5 -20.69 -0.71 -1.29
C ALA A 5 -21.04 0.76 -1.48
N SER A 6 -21.32 1.45 -0.38
CA SER A 6 -21.50 2.90 -0.36
C SER A 6 -20.14 3.58 -0.59
N SER A 7 -19.63 3.57 -1.82
CA SER A 7 -18.61 4.51 -2.24
C SER A 7 -19.32 5.80 -2.62
N SER A 8 -19.37 6.75 -1.68
CA SER A 8 -19.82 8.11 -1.95
C SER A 8 -19.01 8.69 -3.10
N PHE A 9 -19.63 8.78 -4.28
CA PHE A 9 -19.04 9.25 -5.52
C PHE A 9 -18.90 10.77 -5.41
N CYS A 10 -17.76 11.24 -4.92
CA CYS A 10 -17.45 12.66 -4.82
C CYS A 10 -16.83 13.11 -6.16
N ASP A 11 -17.70 13.55 -7.07
CA ASP A 11 -17.41 14.22 -8.36
C ASP A 11 -16.53 13.44 -9.35
N GLN A 12 -17.09 13.07 -10.51
CA GLN A 12 -16.60 12.07 -11.48
C GLN A 12 -15.12 12.16 -11.94
N HIS A 13 -14.42 13.27 -11.69
CA HIS A 13 -13.05 13.49 -12.11
C HIS A 13 -12.08 13.76 -10.94
N THR A 14 -12.48 13.51 -9.69
CA THR A 14 -11.62 13.67 -8.52
C THR A 14 -11.28 12.34 -7.85
N TYR A 15 -10.00 12.14 -7.51
CA TYR A 15 -9.50 10.90 -6.93
C TYR A 15 -8.61 11.17 -5.72
N ASN A 16 -8.71 10.30 -4.71
CA ASN A 16 -7.82 10.31 -3.56
C ASN A 16 -6.48 9.67 -3.95
N LEU A 17 -5.40 10.38 -3.69
CA LEU A 17 -4.05 9.85 -3.77
C LEU A 17 -3.70 9.25 -2.41
N HIS A 18 -3.06 8.09 -2.42
CA HIS A 18 -2.54 7.47 -1.20
C HIS A 18 -1.04 7.31 -1.34
N THR A 19 -0.30 7.68 -0.29
CA THR A 19 1.15 7.47 -0.23
C THR A 19 1.48 6.19 0.51
N TYR A 20 2.64 5.62 0.21
CA TYR A 20 3.31 4.66 1.08
C TYR A 20 4.67 5.22 1.51
N PRO A 21 5.01 5.26 2.82
CA PRO A 21 4.13 5.02 3.96
C PRO A 21 2.90 5.92 3.97
N GLU A 22 1.85 5.55 4.72
CA GLU A 22 0.63 6.35 4.82
C GLU A 22 0.92 7.76 5.34
N ASN A 23 0.08 8.72 4.94
CA ASN A 23 0.11 10.11 5.42
C ASN A 23 1.41 10.88 5.13
N LYS A 24 2.18 10.47 4.10
CA LYS A 24 3.41 11.14 3.66
C LYS A 24 3.20 12.19 2.56
N HIS A 25 1.96 12.59 2.32
CA HIS A 25 1.57 13.64 1.36
C HIS A 25 2.44 14.90 1.46
N HIS A 26 2.65 15.40 2.68
CA HIS A 26 3.47 16.59 2.91
C HIS A 26 4.95 16.35 2.56
N SER A 27 5.51 15.22 3.00
CA SER A 27 6.92 14.86 2.78
C SER A 27 7.24 14.65 1.30
N TYR A 28 6.32 14.05 0.54
CA TYR A 28 6.49 13.82 -0.90
C TYR A 28 5.99 14.99 -1.75
N ARG A 29 5.41 16.02 -1.13
CA ARG A 29 4.77 17.17 -1.80
C ARG A 29 3.70 16.72 -2.81
N VAL A 30 2.98 15.66 -2.46
CA VAL A 30 1.89 15.08 -3.25
C VAL A 30 0.57 15.46 -2.59
N PRO A 31 -0.40 16.03 -3.33
CA PRO A 31 -1.69 16.40 -2.77
C PRO A 31 -2.48 15.16 -2.32
N GLN A 32 -3.45 15.33 -1.43
CA GLN A 32 -4.33 14.24 -1.01
C GLN A 32 -5.35 13.86 -2.09
N ARG A 33 -5.72 14.83 -2.94
CA ARG A 33 -6.68 14.65 -4.02
C ARG A 33 -6.15 15.24 -5.31
N ALA A 34 -6.44 14.58 -6.41
CA ALA A 34 -6.23 15.08 -7.76
C ALA A 34 -7.56 15.20 -8.48
N THR A 35 -7.81 16.36 -9.09
CA THR A 35 -9.00 16.60 -9.92
C THR A 35 -8.54 16.83 -11.36
N PHE A 36 -9.10 16.06 -12.28
CA PHE A 36 -8.90 16.29 -13.71
C PHE A 36 -9.81 17.42 -14.17
N VAL A 37 -9.21 18.40 -14.83
CA VAL A 37 -9.89 19.56 -15.40
C VAL A 37 -9.58 19.59 -16.89
N ASP A 38 -10.61 19.89 -17.69
CA ASP A 38 -10.41 20.10 -19.11
C ASP A 38 -9.84 21.51 -19.37
N HIS A 39 -8.62 21.55 -19.91
CA HIS A 39 -7.95 22.79 -20.35
C HIS A 39 -8.00 22.97 -21.87
N SER A 40 -8.64 22.06 -22.59
CA SER A 40 -8.69 22.03 -24.05
C SER A 40 -9.93 22.72 -24.64
N GLU A 41 -10.77 23.31 -23.78
CA GLU A 41 -12.05 23.93 -24.17
C GLU A 41 -12.98 22.93 -24.91
N GLY A 42 -13.03 21.68 -24.44
CA GLY A 42 -13.86 20.63 -25.02
C GLY A 42 -13.26 19.92 -26.24
N LYS A 43 -12.04 20.25 -26.67
CA LYS A 43 -11.37 19.60 -27.80
C LYS A 43 -10.88 18.19 -27.47
N THR A 44 -10.62 17.92 -26.20
CA THR A 44 -10.18 16.61 -25.69
C THR A 44 -11.20 16.09 -24.69
N LYS A 45 -11.67 14.85 -24.90
CA LYS A 45 -12.57 14.21 -23.96
C LYS A 45 -11.86 13.92 -22.64
N MET A 46 -12.51 14.24 -21.52
CA MET A 46 -12.04 13.81 -20.20
C MET A 46 -11.95 12.28 -20.12
N PRO A 47 -10.97 11.74 -19.39
CA PRO A 47 -10.83 10.31 -19.21
C PRO A 47 -12.08 9.74 -18.52
N ASP A 48 -12.62 8.66 -19.06
CA ASP A 48 -13.76 7.97 -18.46
C ASP A 48 -13.37 7.49 -17.05
N PRO A 49 -14.18 7.79 -16.01
CA PRO A 49 -13.89 7.43 -14.63
C PRO A 49 -13.62 5.94 -14.43
N ARG A 50 -14.22 5.07 -15.26
CA ARG A 50 -14.04 3.62 -15.21
C ARG A 50 -12.60 3.20 -15.52
N TYR A 51 -11.91 3.90 -16.43
CA TYR A 51 -10.51 3.60 -16.74
C TYR A 51 -9.57 4.03 -15.61
N LEU A 52 -9.88 5.14 -14.96
CA LEU A 52 -9.14 5.58 -13.77
C LEU A 52 -9.33 4.60 -12.61
N GLN A 53 -10.52 4.01 -12.50
CA GLN A 53 -10.76 2.93 -11.55
C GLN A 53 -9.92 1.69 -11.86
N LEU A 54 -9.93 1.23 -13.12
CA LEU A 54 -9.10 0.10 -13.52
C LEU A 54 -7.61 0.36 -13.22
N HIS A 55 -7.12 1.56 -13.52
CA HIS A 55 -5.75 1.97 -13.23
C HIS A 55 -5.44 1.93 -11.72
N HIS A 56 -6.36 2.33 -10.84
CA HIS A 56 -6.13 2.22 -9.38
C HIS A 56 -5.94 0.78 -8.94
N ILE A 57 -6.71 -0.16 -9.51
CA ILE A 57 -6.63 -1.58 -9.18
C ILE A 57 -5.28 -2.11 -9.64
N CYS A 58 -4.90 -1.84 -10.89
CA CYS A 58 -3.61 -2.23 -11.44
C CYS A 58 -2.45 -1.66 -10.63
N ALA A 59 -2.48 -0.38 -10.25
CA ALA A 59 -1.44 0.24 -9.43
C ALA A 59 -1.37 -0.38 -8.02
N LYS A 60 -2.51 -0.76 -7.44
CA LYS A 60 -2.57 -1.48 -6.16
C LYS A 60 -1.96 -2.88 -6.28
N VAL A 61 -2.31 -3.63 -7.32
CA VAL A 61 -1.76 -4.97 -7.59
C VAL A 61 -0.27 -4.90 -7.87
N LEU A 62 0.20 -3.95 -8.67
CA LEU A 62 1.63 -3.75 -8.95
C LEU A 62 2.40 -3.45 -7.66
N ARG A 63 1.86 -2.57 -6.81
CA ARG A 63 2.44 -2.26 -5.50
C ARG A 63 2.54 -3.50 -4.62
N LEU A 64 1.49 -4.31 -4.57
CA LEU A 64 1.48 -5.56 -3.81
C LEU A 64 2.42 -6.61 -4.41
N SER A 65 2.56 -6.67 -5.73
CA SER A 65 3.46 -7.60 -6.41
C SER A 65 4.93 -7.25 -6.15
N GLY A 66 5.28 -5.95 -6.14
CA GLY A 66 6.60 -5.49 -5.71
C GLY A 66 6.86 -5.71 -4.22
N ALA A 67 5.85 -5.51 -3.37
CA ALA A 67 5.95 -5.78 -1.94
C ALA A 67 6.08 -7.28 -1.62
N ALA A 68 5.42 -8.15 -2.38
CA ALA A 68 5.50 -9.60 -2.23
C ALA A 68 6.94 -10.09 -2.39
N GLN A 69 7.70 -9.54 -3.34
CA GLN A 69 9.11 -9.89 -3.52
C GLN A 69 9.98 -9.51 -2.30
N VAL A 70 9.66 -8.41 -1.61
CA VAL A 70 10.34 -7.99 -0.38
C VAL A 70 9.98 -8.92 0.78
N VAL A 71 8.71 -9.27 0.93
CA VAL A 71 8.24 -10.21 1.96
C VAL A 71 8.85 -11.60 1.75
N GLU A 72 8.87 -12.09 0.52
CA GLU A 72 9.45 -13.39 0.17
C GLU A 72 10.97 -13.42 0.45
N THR A 73 11.68 -12.32 0.19
CA THR A 73 13.11 -12.22 0.52
C THR A 73 13.32 -12.24 2.03
N PHE A 74 12.52 -11.50 2.78
CA PHE A 74 12.57 -11.45 4.23
C PHE A 74 12.24 -12.80 4.90
N GLU A 75 11.22 -13.51 4.41
CA GLU A 75 10.87 -14.86 4.87
C GLU A 75 12.02 -15.83 4.60
N ARG A 76 12.61 -15.79 3.40
CA ARG A 76 13.76 -16.64 3.04
C ARG A 76 15.01 -16.35 3.88
N GLU A 77 15.27 -15.07 4.20
CA GLU A 77 16.35 -14.67 5.09
C GLU A 77 16.11 -15.18 6.53
N ILE A 78 14.86 -15.20 7.00
CA ILE A 78 14.50 -15.82 8.29
C ILE A 78 14.65 -17.34 8.25
N GLU A 79 14.19 -18.00 7.19
CA GLU A 79 14.30 -19.46 7.03
C GLU A 79 15.75 -19.94 6.88
N GLN A 80 16.65 -19.11 6.34
CA GLN A 80 18.08 -19.42 6.19
C GLN A 80 18.93 -19.08 7.42
N LEU A 81 18.37 -18.47 8.46
CA LEU A 81 19.04 -18.29 9.75
C LEU A 81 19.09 -19.62 10.51
N ASP A 82 20.00 -20.51 10.09
CA ASP A 82 20.12 -21.87 10.64
C ASP A 82 20.74 -21.89 12.06
N VAL A 83 21.45 -20.83 12.45
CA VAL A 83 21.98 -20.63 13.80
C VAL A 83 22.18 -19.15 14.11
N LEU A 84 22.05 -18.76 15.38
CA LEU A 84 22.44 -17.42 15.82
C LEU A 84 23.92 -17.19 15.49
N ALA A 85 24.20 -16.20 14.65
CA ALA A 85 25.57 -15.82 14.35
C ALA A 85 26.27 -15.42 15.65
N VAL A 86 27.44 -16.01 15.90
CA VAL A 86 28.25 -15.80 17.10
C VAL A 86 28.61 -14.31 17.32
N ASP A 87 28.64 -13.53 16.24
CA ASP A 87 28.91 -12.10 16.27
C ASP A 87 27.69 -11.24 16.69
N GLY A 88 26.53 -11.86 16.93
CA GLY A 88 25.30 -11.19 17.33
C GLY A 88 24.55 -10.49 16.19
N SER A 89 24.99 -10.62 14.94
CA SER A 89 24.32 -10.01 13.77
C SER A 89 22.90 -10.54 13.55
N SER A 90 22.62 -11.78 14.00
CA SER A 90 21.28 -12.39 13.94
C SER A 90 20.29 -11.86 14.99
N ALA A 91 20.71 -11.05 15.96
CA ALA A 91 19.84 -10.60 17.06
C ALA A 91 18.63 -9.79 16.57
N LYS A 92 18.80 -8.97 15.53
CA LYS A 92 17.73 -8.18 14.93
C LYS A 92 16.66 -9.08 14.29
N TYR A 93 17.08 -10.08 13.54
CA TYR A 93 16.20 -11.02 12.86
C TYR A 93 15.46 -11.94 13.84
N LEU A 94 16.14 -12.42 14.89
CA LEU A 94 15.52 -13.18 15.97
C LEU A 94 14.42 -12.38 16.66
N SER A 95 14.68 -11.10 16.95
CA SER A 95 13.72 -10.22 17.62
C SER A 95 12.46 -10.02 16.76
N GLU A 96 12.64 -9.90 15.45
CA GLU A 96 11.55 -9.73 14.50
C GLU A 96 10.73 -11.04 14.34
N ALA A 97 11.40 -12.19 14.22
CA ALA A 97 10.74 -13.50 14.17
C ALA A 97 9.92 -13.79 15.45
N LEU A 98 10.46 -13.49 16.63
CA LEU A 98 9.73 -13.64 17.90
C LEU A 98 8.50 -12.72 17.98
N SER A 99 8.58 -11.52 17.41
CA SER A 99 7.45 -10.58 17.37
C SER A 99 6.30 -11.04 16.48
N VAL A 100 6.62 -11.85 15.46
CA VAL A 100 5.63 -12.47 14.55
C VAL A 100 5.07 -13.76 15.15
N ALA A 101 5.90 -14.56 15.82
CA ALA A 101 5.52 -15.85 16.39
C ALA A 101 4.73 -15.73 17.70
N LEU A 102 4.94 -14.67 18.48
CA LEU A 102 4.20 -14.46 19.72
C LEU A 102 2.83 -13.85 19.41
N PRO A 103 1.73 -14.44 19.91
CA PRO A 103 0.42 -13.80 19.78
C PRO A 103 0.48 -12.43 20.46
N ARG A 104 0.00 -11.40 19.76
CA ARG A 104 -0.25 -10.09 20.38
C ARG A 104 -1.21 -10.32 21.54
N THR A 105 -0.69 -10.41 22.75
CA THR A 105 -1.52 -10.35 23.95
C THR A 105 -2.20 -9.00 23.93
N MET A 106 -3.51 -9.01 23.64
CA MET A 106 -4.38 -7.87 23.91
C MET A 106 -4.29 -7.65 25.42
N ALA A 107 -3.45 -6.71 25.83
CA ALA A 107 -3.47 -6.18 27.18
C ALA A 107 -4.82 -5.48 27.35
N VAL A 108 -5.76 -6.18 27.98
CA VAL A 108 -6.87 -5.55 28.65
C VAL A 108 -6.29 -4.94 29.92
N HIS A 109 -6.03 -3.64 29.90
CA HIS A 109 -6.28 -2.75 31.05
C HIS A 109 -6.26 -1.27 30.66
#